data_AF-A0A958N582-F1
#
_entry.id   AF-A0A958N582-F1
#
_cell.length_a   1.000
_cell.length_b   1.000
_cell.length_c   1.000
_cell.angle_alpha   90.00
_cell.angle_beta   90.00
_cell.angle_gamma   90.00
#
_symmetry.space_group_name_H-M   'P 1'
#
loop_
_entity.id
_entity.type
_entity.pdbx_description
1 polymer ?
#
loop_
_entity_poly.entity_id
_entity_poly.type
_entity_poly.pdbx_seq_one_letter_code
_entity_poly.pdbx_strand_id
1 'polypeptide(L)'
;MRISNLIFAIIALAFLSGCAMKTKILDAGGVSMKHYHLKKGAQLKEIGEVTGEFCADTGNDKGEIGLMDEAINDAQSRSGADFITNATFYSTGKCVMLEGTGHKILSKK
;
A
#
# COMPACT_ATOMS: atom_id res chain seq x y z
N MET A 1 13.72 17.37 46.82
CA MET A 1 13.81 16.44 45.67
C MET A 1 13.37 17.24 44.44
N ARG A 2 14.29 17.43 43.49
CA ARG A 2 14.33 18.61 42.61
C ARG A 2 13.31 18.52 41.47
N ILE A 3 12.51 19.57 41.29
CA ILE A 3 11.56 19.81 40.18
C ILE A 3 12.21 19.54 38.80
N SER A 4 13.54 19.73 38.70
CA SER A 4 14.36 19.37 37.54
C SER A 4 14.25 17.91 37.09
N ASN A 5 14.06 16.94 37.99
CA ASN A 5 13.96 15.52 37.61
C ASN A 5 12.56 15.14 37.07
N LEU A 6 11.52 15.89 37.44
CA LEU A 6 10.15 15.65 36.98
C LEU A 6 9.95 16.15 35.53
N ILE A 7 10.60 17.26 35.17
CA ILE A 7 10.54 17.84 33.82
C ILE A 7 11.25 16.94 32.81
N PHE A 8 12.40 16.37 33.17
CA PHE A 8 13.11 15.42 32.31
C PHE A 8 12.31 14.14 32.04
N ALA A 9 11.53 13.66 33.02
CA ALA A 9 10.69 12.47 32.86
C ALA A 9 9.50 12.70 31.92
N ILE A 10 8.91 13.91 31.92
CA ILE A 10 7.77 14.25 31.04
C ILE A 10 8.22 14.42 29.59
N ILE A 11 9.41 15.01 29.37
CA ILE A 11 9.99 15.15 28.02
C ILE A 11 10.34 13.79 27.42
N ALA A 12 10.88 12.86 28.22
CA ALA A 12 11.22 11.51 27.76
C ALA A 12 9.98 10.68 27.37
N LEU A 13 8.83 10.91 28.03
CA LEU A 13 7.58 10.18 27.75
C LEU A 13 6.88 10.66 26.46
N ALA A 14 7.16 11.89 26.01
CA ALA A 14 6.59 12.47 24.78
C ALA A 14 7.24 11.93 23.48
N PHE A 15 8.37 11.23 23.57
CA PHE A 15 9.07 10.68 22.39
C PHE A 15 8.68 9.23 22.02
N LEU A 16 7.73 8.61 22.73
CA LEU A 16 7.41 7.18 22.56
C LEU A 16 6.15 6.87 21.76
N SER A 17 5.38 7.86 21.28
CA SER A 17 4.06 7.61 20.70
C SER A 17 3.96 7.94 19.20
N GLY A 18 4.84 7.35 18.40
CA GLY A 18 4.85 7.51 16.94
C GLY A 18 4.72 6.20 16.16
N CYS A 19 4.09 5.15 16.70
CA CYS A 19 3.77 3.97 15.90
C CYS A 19 2.64 4.34 14.94
N ALA A 20 2.96 4.60 13.66
CA ALA A 20 1.96 4.68 12.60
C ALA A 20 1.26 3.31 12.49
N MET A 21 0.05 3.21 13.04
CA MET A 21 -0.73 1.98 13.00
C MET A 21 -1.32 1.80 11.60
N LYS A 22 -1.02 0.66 10.97
CA LYS A 22 -1.70 0.23 9.75
C LYS A 22 -3.07 -0.34 10.10
N THR A 23 -4.12 0.25 9.53
CA THR A 23 -5.50 -0.22 9.69
C THR A 23 -5.93 -0.88 8.40
N LYS A 24 -6.35 -2.14 8.46
CA LYS A 24 -6.85 -2.83 7.26
C LYS A 24 -8.16 -2.19 6.79
N ILE A 25 -8.25 -1.90 5.49
CA ILE A 25 -9.44 -1.34 4.85
C ILE A 25 -10.23 -2.45 4.17
N LEU A 26 -9.56 -3.28 3.36
CA LEU A 26 -10.19 -4.20 2.41
C LEU A 26 -9.25 -5.34 2.07
N ASP A 27 -9.81 -6.55 1.94
CA ASP A 27 -9.18 -7.69 1.28
C ASP A 27 -9.79 -7.88 -0.11
N ALA A 28 -8.95 -7.95 -1.14
CA ALA A 28 -9.34 -8.19 -2.52
C ALA A 28 -8.69 -9.48 -3.04
N GLY A 29 -9.50 -10.42 -3.52
CA GLY A 29 -8.99 -11.68 -4.08
C GLY A 29 -8.05 -11.46 -5.27
N GLY A 30 -8.26 -10.40 -6.04
CA GLY A 30 -7.30 -9.92 -7.01
C GLY A 30 -7.59 -8.50 -7.51
N VAL A 31 -6.53 -7.81 -7.89
CA VAL A 31 -6.55 -6.47 -8.48
C VAL A 31 -5.92 -6.57 -9.86
N SER A 32 -6.65 -6.10 -10.88
CA SER A 32 -6.12 -6.01 -12.24
C SER A 32 -5.51 -4.64 -12.47
N MET A 33 -4.29 -4.60 -13.00
CA MET A 33 -3.55 -3.35 -13.16
C MET A 33 -3.59 -2.81 -14.59
N LYS A 34 -3.72 -3.70 -15.61
CA LYS A 34 -3.68 -3.32 -17.04
C LYS A 34 -4.90 -3.75 -17.84
N HIS A 35 -5.69 -4.67 -17.30
CA HIS A 35 -6.74 -5.34 -18.06
C HIS A 35 -8.08 -5.14 -17.38
N TYR A 36 -9.16 -4.97 -18.13
CA TYR A 36 -10.48 -4.86 -17.52
C TYR A 36 -10.88 -6.16 -16.79
N HIS A 37 -10.42 -7.30 -17.30
CA HIS A 37 -10.67 -8.62 -16.72
C HIS A 37 -9.54 -9.59 -17.09
N LEU A 38 -9.33 -10.61 -16.25
CA LEU A 38 -8.47 -11.74 -16.58
C LEU A 38 -9.22 -12.65 -17.57
N LYS A 39 -8.64 -12.90 -18.76
CA LYS A 39 -9.23 -13.84 -19.72
C LYS A 39 -9.29 -15.24 -19.11
N LYS A 40 -10.39 -15.94 -19.33
CA LYS A 40 -10.54 -17.34 -18.88
C LYS A 40 -9.41 -18.19 -19.47
N GLY A 41 -8.69 -18.92 -18.60
CA GLY A 41 -7.55 -19.76 -18.99
C GLY A 41 -6.24 -19.01 -19.22
N ALA A 42 -6.15 -17.72 -18.88
CA ALA A 42 -4.88 -17.02 -18.81
C ALA A 42 -3.98 -17.68 -17.78
N GLN A 43 -2.70 -17.87 -18.13
CA GLN A 43 -1.69 -18.36 -17.21
C GLN A 43 -1.01 -17.18 -16.55
N LEU A 44 -0.90 -17.23 -15.23
CA LEU A 44 -0.22 -16.24 -14.42
C LEU A 44 1.15 -16.80 -14.01
N LYS A 45 2.19 -15.98 -14.17
CA LYS A 45 3.50 -16.25 -13.60
C LYS A 45 3.70 -15.32 -12.41
N GLU A 46 3.84 -15.91 -11.24
CA GLU A 46 4.20 -15.18 -10.03
C GLU A 46 5.56 -14.50 -10.20
N ILE A 47 5.63 -13.23 -9.78
CA ILE A 47 6.85 -12.43 -9.77
C ILE A 47 7.29 -12.02 -8.36
N GLY A 48 6.55 -12.44 -7.33
CA GLY A 48 6.85 -12.20 -5.92
C GLY A 48 5.93 -11.18 -5.27
N GLU A 49 6.26 -10.84 -4.02
CA GLU A 49 5.51 -9.87 -3.22
C GLU A 49 5.61 -8.46 -3.82
N VAL A 50 4.50 -7.74 -3.78
CA VAL A 50 4.36 -6.40 -4.34
C VAL A 50 3.69 -5.49 -3.33
N THR A 51 4.19 -4.25 -3.30
CA THR A 51 3.68 -3.20 -2.43
C THR A 51 3.54 -1.91 -3.22
N GLY A 52 2.54 -1.12 -2.85
CA GLY A 52 2.38 0.25 -3.33
C GLY A 52 1.83 1.14 -2.25
N GLU A 53 2.17 2.42 -2.28
CA GLU A 53 1.75 3.39 -1.28
C GLU A 53 1.47 4.74 -1.94
N PHE A 54 0.39 5.39 -1.51
CA PHE A 54 0.09 6.75 -1.89
C PHE A 54 -0.43 7.58 -0.70
N CYS A 55 0.06 8.80 -0.55
CA CYS A 55 -0.31 9.75 0.52
C CYS A 55 -0.86 11.05 -0.06
N ALA A 56 -2.09 11.42 0.33
CA ALA A 56 -2.86 12.53 -0.24
C ALA A 56 -2.22 13.93 -0.04
N ASP A 57 -1.32 14.09 0.91
CA ASP A 57 -0.78 15.37 1.32
C ASP A 57 0.65 15.65 0.83
N THR A 58 1.15 14.84 -0.11
CA THR A 58 2.50 14.99 -0.68
C THR A 58 2.61 15.98 -1.85
N GLY A 59 1.58 16.80 -2.12
CA GLY A 59 1.57 17.73 -3.26
C GLY A 59 1.46 17.04 -4.63
N ASN A 60 1.41 15.70 -4.65
CA ASN A 60 1.18 14.86 -5.81
C ASN A 60 -0.28 14.39 -5.93
N ASP A 61 -1.16 14.79 -5.02
CA ASP A 61 -2.59 14.52 -5.13
C ASP A 61 -3.17 15.37 -6.26
N LYS A 62 -3.40 14.70 -7.39
CA LYS A 62 -3.99 15.32 -8.57
C LYS A 62 -5.52 15.36 -8.52
N GLY A 63 -6.15 14.80 -7.48
CA GLY A 63 -7.60 14.84 -7.29
C GLY A 63 -8.45 14.13 -8.35
N GLU A 64 -7.83 13.54 -9.37
CA GLU A 64 -8.53 12.86 -10.48
C GLU A 64 -8.71 11.35 -10.24
N ILE A 65 -7.89 10.75 -9.38
CA ILE A 65 -7.81 9.30 -9.14
C ILE A 65 -7.95 9.06 -7.62
N GLY A 66 -8.68 8.00 -7.22
CA GLY A 66 -8.87 7.67 -5.81
C GLY A 66 -7.57 7.16 -5.14
N LEU A 67 -7.44 7.32 -3.82
CA LEU A 67 -6.22 6.94 -3.08
C LEU A 67 -5.80 5.46 -3.27
N MET A 68 -6.77 4.56 -3.43
CA MET A 68 -6.50 3.14 -3.71
C MET A 68 -5.93 2.94 -5.11
N ASP A 69 -6.47 3.63 -6.11
CA ASP A 69 -6.03 3.53 -7.50
C ASP A 69 -4.62 4.07 -7.67
N GLU A 70 -4.24 5.10 -6.90
CA GLU A 70 -2.85 5.58 -6.86
C GLU A 70 -1.90 4.57 -6.19
N ALA A 71 -2.30 3.93 -5.09
CA ALA A 71 -1.50 2.86 -4.48
C ALA A 71 -1.34 1.64 -5.41
N ILE A 72 -2.39 1.32 -6.18
CA ILE A 72 -2.36 0.32 -7.26
C ILE A 72 -1.35 0.74 -8.34
N ASN A 73 -1.42 1.97 -8.82
CA ASN A 73 -0.53 2.51 -9.83
C ASN A 73 0.95 2.53 -9.37
N ASP A 74 1.22 2.93 -8.13
CA ASP A 74 2.56 2.85 -7.52
C ASP A 74 3.07 1.40 -7.50
N ALA A 75 2.27 0.45 -7.00
CA ALA A 75 2.62 -0.97 -6.99
C ALA A 75 2.93 -1.50 -8.40
N GLN A 76 2.11 -1.13 -9.38
CA GLN A 76 2.29 -1.51 -10.77
C GLN A 76 3.59 -0.93 -11.36
N SER A 77 3.85 0.36 -11.14
CA SER A 77 5.00 1.04 -11.72
C SER A 77 6.33 0.45 -11.23
N ARG A 78 6.38 0.02 -9.96
CA ARG A 78 7.56 -0.58 -9.33
C ARG A 78 7.78 -2.03 -9.72
N SER A 79 6.72 -2.82 -9.68
CA SER A 79 6.81 -4.28 -9.88
C SER A 79 6.69 -4.69 -11.35
N GLY A 80 6.05 -3.86 -12.16
CA GLY A 80 5.59 -4.22 -13.49
C GLY A 80 4.48 -5.27 -13.49
N ALA A 81 3.87 -5.66 -12.35
CA ALA A 81 2.81 -6.67 -12.30
C ALA A 81 1.64 -6.30 -13.22
N ASP A 82 1.06 -7.32 -13.86
CA ASP A 82 -0.18 -7.15 -14.64
C ASP A 82 -1.42 -7.42 -13.77
N PHE A 83 -1.25 -8.25 -12.73
CA PHE A 83 -2.25 -8.60 -11.71
C PHE A 83 -1.60 -8.71 -10.33
N ILE A 84 -2.37 -8.43 -9.28
CA ILE A 84 -2.02 -8.72 -7.88
C ILE A 84 -3.09 -9.64 -7.31
N THR A 85 -2.69 -10.72 -6.64
CA THR A 85 -3.59 -11.63 -5.92
C THR A 85 -3.39 -11.51 -4.41
N ASN A 86 -4.39 -11.92 -3.63
CA ASN A 86 -4.35 -11.81 -2.15
C ASN A 86 -4.04 -10.37 -1.71
N ALA A 87 -4.59 -9.40 -2.44
CA ALA A 87 -4.34 -7.99 -2.24
C ALA A 87 -5.02 -7.52 -0.96
N THR A 88 -4.27 -6.84 -0.09
CA THR A 88 -4.81 -6.20 1.11
C THR A 88 -4.51 -4.71 1.07
N PHE A 89 -5.55 -3.91 1.26
CA PHE A 89 -5.42 -2.46 1.38
C PHE A 89 -5.39 -2.04 2.83
N TYR A 90 -4.47 -1.16 3.18
CA TYR A 90 -4.32 -0.58 4.50
C TYR A 90 -4.37 0.94 4.44
N SER A 91 -4.87 1.55 5.50
CA SER A 91 -4.71 2.97 5.79
C SER A 91 -3.59 3.14 6.81
N THR A 92 -2.67 4.05 6.56
CA THR A 92 -1.63 4.48 7.49
C THR A 92 -1.60 6.00 7.54
N GLY A 93 -2.26 6.57 8.55
CA GLY A 93 -2.47 8.02 8.64
C GLY A 93 -3.24 8.54 7.43
N LYS A 94 -2.55 9.27 6.55
CA LYS A 94 -3.12 9.86 5.32
C LYS A 94 -2.74 9.11 4.04
N CYS A 95 -2.11 7.95 4.20
CA CYS A 95 -1.72 7.11 3.08
C CYS A 95 -2.60 5.88 2.97
N VAL A 96 -2.74 5.40 1.75
CA VAL A 96 -3.25 4.08 1.42
C VAL A 96 -2.08 3.24 0.95
N MET A 97 -1.96 2.04 1.52
CA MET A 97 -1.01 1.03 1.11
C MET A 97 -1.73 -0.16 0.51
N LEU A 98 -1.08 -0.82 -0.43
CA LEU A 98 -1.46 -2.10 -1.02
C LEU A 98 -0.32 -3.10 -0.77
N GLU A 99 -0.65 -4.27 -0.26
CA GLU A 99 0.27 -5.43 -0.16
C GLU A 99 -0.37 -6.64 -0.86
N GLY A 100 0.41 -7.48 -1.54
CA GLY A 100 -0.08 -8.73 -2.12
C GLY A 100 0.98 -9.43 -2.99
N THR A 101 0.56 -10.46 -3.72
CA THR A 101 1.46 -11.23 -4.59
C THR A 101 1.25 -10.84 -6.06
N GLY A 102 2.32 -10.42 -6.73
CA GLY A 102 2.29 -9.91 -8.09
C GLY A 102 2.42 -11.02 -9.13
N HIS A 103 1.73 -10.84 -10.26
CA HIS A 103 1.71 -11.78 -11.38
C HIS A 103 1.86 -11.08 -12.72
N LYS A 104 2.54 -11.75 -13.64
CA LYS A 104 2.58 -11.42 -15.07
C LYS A 104 1.65 -12.35 -15.84
N ILE A 105 0.95 -11.81 -16.84
CA ILE A 105 0.19 -12.65 -17.76
C ILE A 105 1.17 -13.30 -18.74
N LEU A 106 1.22 -14.62 -18.74
CA LEU A 106 1.88 -15.36 -19.81
C LEU A 106 0.95 -15.35 -21.01
N SER A 107 1.21 -14.45 -21.96
CA SER A 107 0.54 -14.53 -23.26
C SER A 107 0.93 -15.84 -23.92
N LYS A 108 -0.05 -16.68 -24.28
CA LYS A 108 0.19 -17.72 -25.29
C LYS A 108 0.55 -16.98 -26.58
N LYS A 109 1.79 -17.13 -27.03
CA LYS A 109 2.11 -16.92 -28.45
C LYS A 109 1.36 -17.96 -29.27
#